data_AF-A0A0L7KSZ3-F1
#
_entry.id   AF-A0A0L7KSZ3-F1
#
_cell.length_a   1.000
_cell.length_b   1.000
_cell.length_c   1.000
_cell.angle_alpha   90.00
_cell.angle_beta   90.00
_cell.angle_gamma   90.00
#
_symmetry.space_group_name_H-M   'P 1'
#
loop_
_entity.id
_entity.type
_entity.pdbx_description
1 polymer ?
#
loop_
_entity_poly.entity_id
_entity_poly.type
_entity_poly.pdbx_seq_one_letter_code
_entity_poly.pdbx_strand_id
1 'polypeptide(L)'
;MPKAIKGDARNIILKVKAFFEEEARQKAPIIPFNQITKRVSVATGGSEGLVSKIVKEGKVAEQTGTKVRTPGKSRKRSTGFIVVDDFDMGVIRRKQHEFYDDHRYCKNI
;
A
#
# COMPACT_ATOMS: atom_id res chain seq x y z
N MET A 1 -1.62 -15.74 -25.83
CA MET A 1 -0.69 -14.61 -26.05
C MET A 1 0.07 -14.29 -24.77
N PRO A 2 1.36 -13.94 -24.83
CA PRO A 2 2.11 -13.54 -23.64
C PRO A 2 1.46 -12.31 -23.00
N LYS A 3 1.39 -12.27 -21.66
CA LYS A 3 0.87 -11.11 -20.95
C LYS A 3 1.82 -9.92 -21.16
N ALA A 4 1.26 -8.76 -21.46
CA ALA A 4 2.04 -7.53 -21.62
C ALA A 4 2.71 -7.14 -20.29
N ILE A 5 4.04 -7.00 -20.32
CA ILE A 5 4.84 -6.55 -19.19
C ILE A 5 4.94 -5.01 -19.21
N LYS A 6 4.61 -4.37 -18.09
CA LYS A 6 4.67 -2.90 -17.92
C LYS A 6 6.11 -2.37 -17.92
N GLY A 7 6.28 -1.08 -18.24
CA GLY A 7 7.59 -0.42 -18.36
C GLY A 7 8.52 -0.64 -17.16
N ASP A 8 8.03 -0.41 -15.94
CA ASP A 8 8.84 -0.57 -14.72
C ASP A 8 9.40 -1.99 -14.56
N ALA A 9 8.57 -2.99 -14.86
CA ALA A 9 8.99 -4.39 -14.81
C ALA A 9 10.03 -4.70 -15.90
N ARG A 10 9.94 -4.09 -17.09
CA ARG A 10 10.98 -4.21 -18.13
C ARG A 10 12.31 -3.62 -17.66
N ASN A 11 12.28 -2.46 -17.01
CA ASN A 11 13.50 -1.84 -16.45
C ASN A 11 14.15 -2.71 -15.38
N ILE A 12 13.35 -3.33 -14.50
CA ILE A 12 13.86 -4.29 -13.50
C ILE A 12 14.51 -5.50 -14.19
N ILE A 13 13.86 -6.07 -15.21
CA ILE A 13 14.41 -7.20 -15.97
C ILE A 13 15.76 -6.84 -16.60
N LEU A 14 15.89 -5.64 -17.17
CA LEU A 14 17.16 -5.16 -17.74
C LEU A 14 18.27 -5.06 -16.69
N LYS A 15 17.97 -4.52 -15.49
CA LYS A 15 18.94 -4.44 -14.39
C LYS A 15 19.40 -5.81 -13.91
N VAL A 16 18.45 -6.73 -13.75
CA VAL A 16 18.75 -8.11 -13.32
C VAL A 16 19.63 -8.81 -14.35
N LYS A 17 19.33 -8.65 -15.65
CA LYS A 17 20.16 -9.19 -16.72
C LYS A 17 21.59 -8.64 -16.66
N ALA A 18 21.74 -7.32 -16.56
CA ALA A 18 23.06 -6.68 -16.47
C ALA A 18 23.88 -7.17 -15.25
N PHE A 19 23.22 -7.37 -14.10
CA PHE A 19 23.88 -7.93 -12.92
C PHE A 19 24.44 -9.34 -13.17
N PHE A 20 23.68 -10.22 -13.81
CA PHE A 20 24.13 -11.58 -14.10
C PHE A 20 25.17 -11.65 -15.25
N GLU A 21 25.09 -10.74 -16.23
CA GLU A 21 26.14 -10.62 -17.25
C GLU A 21 27.49 -10.23 -16.63
N GLU A 22 27.45 -9.37 -15.61
CA GLU A 22 28.65 -8.97 -14.86
C GLU A 22 29.21 -10.13 -14.01
N GLU A 23 28.35 -10.92 -13.35
CA GLU A 23 28.77 -12.16 -12.66
C GLU A 23 29.38 -13.17 -13.66
N ALA A 24 28.79 -13.31 -14.85
CA ALA A 24 29.30 -14.19 -15.89
C ALA A 24 30.67 -13.72 -16.44
N ARG A 25 30.85 -12.41 -16.60
CA ARG A 25 32.12 -11.78 -17.00
C ARG A 25 33.23 -12.06 -15.99
N GLN A 26 32.92 -11.98 -14.70
CA GLN A 26 33.86 -12.24 -13.61
C GLN A 26 34.05 -13.74 -13.31
N LYS A 27 33.20 -14.62 -13.89
CA LYS A 27 33.12 -16.06 -13.60
C LYS A 27 32.99 -16.37 -12.10
N ALA A 28 32.48 -15.41 -11.34
CA ALA A 28 32.37 -15.48 -9.89
C ALA A 28 31.19 -14.63 -9.43
N PRO A 29 30.54 -15.01 -8.33
CA PRO A 29 29.47 -14.22 -7.75
C PRO A 29 30.03 -12.90 -7.20
N ILE A 30 29.52 -11.76 -7.68
CA ILE A 30 29.88 -10.43 -7.16
C ILE A 30 29.49 -10.33 -5.68
N ILE A 31 28.36 -10.95 -5.32
CA ILE A 31 27.87 -11.07 -3.95
C ILE A 31 27.72 -12.57 -3.64
N PRO A 32 28.27 -13.07 -2.53
CA PRO A 32 28.19 -14.47 -2.13
C PRO A 32 26.78 -15.07 -2.18
N PHE A 33 26.69 -16.34 -2.61
CA PHE A 33 25.41 -17.05 -2.77
C PHE A 33 24.56 -17.12 -1.50
N ASN A 34 25.20 -17.12 -0.32
CA ASN A 34 24.50 -17.12 0.97
C ASN A 34 23.76 -15.80 1.26
N GLN A 35 24.19 -14.68 0.68
CA GLN A 35 23.60 -13.35 0.90
C GLN A 35 22.44 -13.07 -0.08
N ILE A 36 21.45 -13.98 -0.12
CA ILE A 36 20.36 -13.98 -1.12
C ILE A 36 19.63 -12.63 -1.18
N THR A 37 19.22 -12.08 -0.03
CA THR A 37 18.50 -10.79 0.03
C THR A 37 19.30 -9.65 -0.58
N LYS A 38 20.61 -9.61 -0.29
CA LYS A 38 21.52 -8.58 -0.81
C LYS A 38 21.70 -8.72 -2.32
N ARG A 39 21.79 -9.95 -2.84
CA ARG A 39 21.83 -10.22 -4.28
C ARG A 39 20.58 -9.69 -4.98
N VAL A 40 19.40 -10.02 -4.44
CA VAL A 40 18.12 -9.55 -5.01
C VAL A 40 18.02 -8.03 -4.96
N SER A 41 18.41 -7.42 -3.84
CA SER A 41 18.46 -5.97 -3.65
C SER A 41 19.28 -5.29 -4.77
N VAL A 42 20.51 -5.74 -5.00
CA VAL A 42 21.39 -5.17 -6.03
C VAL A 42 20.90 -5.46 -7.44
N ALA A 43 20.47 -6.70 -7.74
CA ALA A 43 20.01 -7.08 -9.07
C ALA A 43 18.73 -6.33 -9.48
N THR A 44 17.82 -6.07 -8.53
CA THR A 44 16.55 -5.37 -8.80
C THR A 44 16.66 -3.84 -8.61
N GLY A 45 17.67 -3.37 -7.89
CA GLY A 45 17.87 -1.96 -7.54
C GLY A 45 16.93 -1.46 -6.43
N GLY A 46 16.37 -2.36 -5.62
CA GLY A 46 15.56 -2.04 -4.44
C GLY A 46 16.36 -2.14 -3.15
N SER A 47 15.85 -1.61 -2.02
CA SER A 47 16.51 -1.78 -0.71
C SER A 47 16.30 -3.18 -0.14
N GLU A 48 17.24 -3.68 0.67
CA GLU A 48 17.10 -4.99 1.34
C GLU A 48 15.85 -5.09 2.22
N GLY A 49 15.48 -3.97 2.88
CA GLY A 49 14.25 -3.88 3.67
C GLY A 49 12.99 -4.01 2.81
N LEU A 50 12.98 -3.38 1.62
CA LEU A 50 11.87 -3.51 0.66
C LEU A 50 11.77 -4.96 0.16
N VAL A 51 12.89 -5.56 -0.24
CA VAL A 51 12.93 -6.96 -0.68
C VAL A 51 12.39 -7.88 0.42
N SER A 52 12.87 -7.73 1.65
CA SER A 52 12.41 -8.52 2.80
C SER A 52 10.91 -8.39 3.05
N LYS A 53 10.37 -7.17 2.89
CA LYS A 53 8.94 -6.91 3.02
C LYS A 53 8.15 -7.61 1.91
N ILE A 54 8.57 -7.49 0.65
CA ILE A 54 7.92 -8.14 -0.49
C ILE A 54 7.95 -9.67 -0.35
N VAL A 55 9.07 -10.24 0.11
CA VAL A 55 9.18 -11.69 0.35
C VAL A 55 8.19 -12.15 1.43
N LYS A 56 8.06 -11.40 2.53
CA LYS A 56 7.07 -11.71 3.58
C LYS A 56 5.64 -11.62 3.03
N GLU A 57 5.33 -10.57 2.28
CA GLU A 57 4.02 -10.40 1.63
C GLU A 57 3.74 -11.54 0.64
N GLY A 58 4.76 -12.00 -0.10
CA GLY A 58 4.71 -13.16 -1.00
C GLY A 58 4.31 -14.45 -0.28
N LYS A 59 4.94 -14.75 0.85
CA LYS A 59 4.62 -15.94 1.66
C LYS A 59 3.17 -15.91 2.18
N VAL A 60 2.72 -14.75 2.68
CA VAL A 60 1.34 -14.57 3.16
C VAL A 60 0.35 -14.72 2.00
N ALA A 61 0.67 -14.14 0.84
CA ALA A 61 -0.15 -14.22 -0.35
C ALA A 61 -0.32 -15.67 -0.84
N GLU A 62 0.77 -16.44 -0.86
CA GLU A 62 0.78 -17.86 -1.21
C GLU A 62 -0.07 -18.69 -0.24
N GLN A 63 0.08 -18.49 1.07
CA GLN A 63 -0.70 -19.19 2.10
C GLN A 63 -2.21 -18.88 2.03
N THR A 64 -2.56 -17.64 1.68
CA THR A 64 -3.97 -17.19 1.65
C THR A 64 -4.59 -17.34 0.25
N GLY A 65 -3.83 -17.77 -0.77
CA GLY A 65 -4.26 -17.78 -2.17
C GLY A 65 -4.56 -16.38 -2.74
N THR A 66 -4.03 -15.33 -2.12
CA THR A 66 -4.23 -13.94 -2.54
C THR A 66 -3.05 -13.44 -3.38
N LYS A 67 -3.18 -12.27 -4.02
CA LYS A 67 -2.11 -11.68 -4.84
C LYS A 67 -1.24 -10.76 -3.99
N VAL A 68 0.08 -10.75 -4.24
CA VAL A 68 1.00 -9.77 -3.65
C VAL A 68 0.52 -8.36 -4.01
N ARG A 69 0.27 -7.56 -2.99
CA ARG A 69 -0.39 -6.27 -3.13
C ARG A 69 0.65 -5.18 -3.37
N THR A 70 0.55 -4.46 -4.48
CA THR A 70 1.35 -3.26 -4.68
C THR A 70 0.90 -2.15 -3.71
N PRO A 71 1.80 -1.59 -2.89
CA PRO A 71 1.50 -0.41 -2.10
C PRO A 71 1.06 0.73 -3.03
N GLY A 72 -0.03 1.42 -2.70
CA GLY A 72 -0.49 2.58 -3.49
C GLY A 72 -1.61 2.31 -4.50
N LYS A 73 -2.10 1.07 -4.66
CA LYS A 73 -3.45 0.89 -5.26
C LYS A 73 -4.45 1.52 -4.28
N SER A 74 -4.94 2.71 -4.65
CA SER A 74 -5.73 3.64 -3.83
C SER A 74 -6.51 2.93 -2.72
N ARG A 75 -6.05 3.11 -1.47
CA ARG A 75 -6.93 2.86 -0.34
C ARG A 75 -8.01 3.93 -0.47
N LYS A 76 -9.24 3.55 -0.83
CA LYS A 76 -10.39 4.44 -0.71
C LYS A 76 -10.40 4.92 0.74
N ARG A 77 -9.91 6.13 0.99
CA ARG A 77 -10.10 6.79 2.28
C ARG A 77 -11.56 7.22 2.25
N SER A 78 -12.35 6.82 3.25
CA SER A 78 -13.58 7.56 3.53
C SER A 78 -13.17 9.02 3.71
N THR A 79 -13.92 9.94 3.13
CA THR A 79 -13.54 11.34 2.93
C THR A 79 -13.36 12.15 4.22
N GLY A 80 -13.27 11.52 5.39
CA GLY A 80 -13.12 12.18 6.68
C GLY A 80 -14.38 12.93 7.14
N PHE A 81 -15.35 13.13 6.24
CA PHE A 81 -16.63 13.73 6.52
C PHE A 81 -17.66 12.64 6.85
N ILE A 82 -18.37 12.83 7.96
CA ILE A 82 -19.63 12.13 8.20
C ILE A 82 -20.62 12.66 7.17
N VAL A 83 -21.09 11.79 6.27
CA VAL A 83 -22.18 12.14 5.36
C VAL A 83 -23.45 12.05 6.20
N VAL A 84 -24.00 13.20 6.55
CA VAL A 84 -25.28 13.32 7.27
C VAL A 84 -26.36 13.52 6.21
N ASP A 85 -27.36 12.64 6.16
CA ASP A 85 -28.47 12.78 5.21
C ASP A 85 -29.48 13.84 5.69
N ASP A 86 -30.47 14.16 4.84
CA ASP A 86 -31.47 15.19 5.16
C ASP A 86 -32.33 14.82 6.38
N PHE A 87 -32.53 13.52 6.64
CA PHE A 87 -33.28 13.05 7.80
C PHE A 87 -32.48 13.29 9.09
N ASP A 88 -31.22 12.87 9.10
CA ASP A 88 -30.29 13.04 10.22
C ASP A 88 -30.04 14.53 10.50
N MET A 89 -29.92 15.36 9.46
CA MET A 89 -29.84 16.82 9.60
C MET A 89 -31.09 17.39 10.29
N GLY A 90 -32.28 16.85 10.00
CA GLY A 90 -33.52 17.20 10.67
C GLY A 90 -33.52 16.84 12.16
N VAL A 91 -32.99 15.66 12.52
CA VAL A 91 -32.83 15.23 13.92
C VAL A 91 -31.88 16.15 14.68
N ILE A 92 -30.72 16.47 14.10
CA ILE A 92 -29.72 17.36 14.71
C ILE A 92 -30.32 18.75 14.94
N ARG A 93 -31.03 19.32 13.94
CA ARG A 93 -31.69 20.63 14.06
C ARG A 93 -32.76 20.64 15.15
N ARG A 94 -33.60 19.59 15.24
CA ARG A 94 -34.59 19.46 16.30
C ARG A 94 -33.94 19.45 17.68
N LYS A 95 -32.86 18.67 17.84
CA LYS A 95 -32.18 18.58 19.13
C LYS A 95 -31.50 19.90 19.52
N GLN A 96 -30.88 20.60 18.56
CA GLN A 96 -30.39 21.97 18.78
C GLN A 96 -31.51 22.91 19.22
N HIS A 97 -32.66 22.89 18.52
CA HIS A 97 -33.80 23.75 18.85
C HIS A 97 -34.36 23.45 20.24
N GLU A 98 -34.46 22.17 20.62
CA GLU A 98 -34.85 21.74 21.96
C GLU A 98 -33.93 22.35 23.03
N PHE A 99 -32.60 22.29 22.85
CA PHE A 99 -31.66 22.93 23.78
C PHE A 99 -31.85 24.45 23.90
N TYR A 100 -32.10 25.16 22.78
CA TYR A 100 -32.28 26.61 22.81
C TYR A 100 -33.67 27.06 23.32
N ASP A 101 -34.69 26.23 23.13
CA ASP A 101 -36.03 26.48 23.66
C ASP A 101 -36.13 26.19 25.16
N ASP A 102 -35.42 25.16 25.65
CA ASP A 102 -35.36 24.85 27.08
C ASP A 102 -34.75 26.03 27.88
N HIS A 103 -33.79 26.74 27.28
CA HIS A 103 -33.24 27.98 27.86
C HIS A 103 -34.20 29.17 27.87
N ARG A 104 -35.40 29.10 27.26
CA ARG A 104 -36.44 30.13 27.39
C ARG A 104 -37.39 29.88 28.58
N TYR A 105 -37.43 28.68 29.15
CA TYR A 105 -38.28 28.39 30.32
C TYR A 105 -37.64 28.76 31.68
N CYS A 106 -36.34 29.06 31.72
CA CYS A 106 -35.67 29.56 32.95
C CYS A 106 -35.77 31.09 33.17
N LYS A 107 -36.60 31.82 32.40
CA LYS A 107 -36.81 33.27 32.58
C LYS A 107 -38.15 33.66 33.24
N ASN A 108 -38.96 32.69 33.68
CA ASN A 108 -40.24 32.93 34.35
C ASN A 108 -40.30 32.33 35.77
N ILE A 109 -39.21 32.46 36.54
CA ILE A 109 -39.23 32.35 38.01
C ILE A 109 -38.84 33.70 38.58
#